data_AF-A0A9D1IYK3-F1
#
_entry.id   AF-A0A9D1IYK3-F1
#
_cell.length_a   1.000
_cell.length_b   1.000
_cell.length_c   1.000
_cell.angle_alpha   90.00
_cell.angle_beta   90.00
_cell.angle_gamma   90.00
#
_symmetry.space_group_name_H-M   'P 1'
#
loop_
_entity.id
_entity.type
_entity.pdbx_description
1 polymer ?
#
loop_
_entity_poly.entity_id
_entity_poly.type
_entity_poly.pdbx_seq_one_letter_code
_entity_poly.pdbx_strand_id
1 'polypeptide(L)'
;GTGWTFEDYSALAASLSPGQKLFELMSPEIFLKNSLNSFLPTVMDYSAAECSFTDGRFEALLEQAASAKTAEQTDVAGLVGRFTSGETVLMDSVLRGVYDLAAFENTAGGSVTAIGWPTQGGECGSELLASSDIAICATGDTEGAWAFLKFCLSDAQLQEQLATTSFPISRAALEARLAECQARQEDAMSAAQAEKLRAMLDALVYKSAADYSVTGIVLEEAGAYFAGERSSAETAELVQDRISTYLSERYG
;
A
#
# COMPACT_ATOMS: atom_id res chain seq x y z
N GLY A 1 3.77 7.58 13.96
CA GLY A 1 4.68 7.61 12.78
C GLY A 1 3.89 7.25 11.55
N THR A 2 4.55 7.14 10.40
CA THR A 2 3.96 6.67 9.12
C THR A 2 4.11 5.17 8.92
N GLY A 3 4.58 4.45 9.94
CA GLY A 3 4.81 3.01 9.94
C GLY A 3 4.69 2.44 11.36
N TRP A 4 4.60 1.12 11.42
CA TRP A 4 4.34 0.31 12.60
C TRP A 4 4.61 -1.16 12.30
N THR A 5 4.84 -1.95 13.34
CA THR A 5 5.20 -3.35 13.21
C THR A 5 3.98 -4.28 13.24
N PHE A 6 4.19 -5.54 12.85
CA PHE A 6 3.23 -6.60 13.08
C PHE A 6 2.94 -6.84 14.58
N GLU A 7 3.90 -6.55 15.46
CA GLU A 7 3.69 -6.59 16.91
C GLU A 7 2.76 -5.44 17.35
N ASP A 8 2.96 -4.23 16.84
CA ASP A 8 2.08 -3.09 17.10
C ASP A 8 0.64 -3.34 16.63
N TYR A 9 0.49 -3.98 15.45
CA TYR A 9 -0.82 -4.42 14.94
C TYR A 9 -1.51 -5.38 15.90
N SER A 10 -0.77 -6.39 16.37
CA SER A 10 -1.29 -7.39 17.31
C SER A 10 -1.63 -6.78 18.68
N ALA A 11 -0.81 -5.84 19.14
CA ALA A 11 -1.06 -5.10 20.37
C ALA A 11 -2.31 -4.22 20.26
N LEU A 12 -2.51 -3.54 19.12
CA LEU A 12 -3.73 -2.78 18.85
C LEU A 12 -4.96 -3.72 18.85
N ALA A 13 -4.87 -4.87 18.19
CA ALA A 13 -5.92 -5.89 18.16
C ALA A 13 -6.34 -6.33 19.57
N ALA A 14 -5.36 -6.59 20.45
CA ALA A 14 -5.60 -7.02 21.83
C ALA A 14 -6.13 -5.89 22.73
N SER A 15 -5.94 -4.63 22.35
CA SER A 15 -6.36 -3.46 23.13
C SER A 15 -7.79 -3.00 22.86
N LEU A 16 -8.49 -3.63 21.89
CA LEU A 16 -9.83 -3.22 21.49
C LEU A 16 -10.84 -3.32 22.63
N SER A 17 -11.67 -2.30 22.76
CA SER A 17 -12.80 -2.31 23.71
C SER A 17 -13.91 -3.26 23.23
N PRO A 18 -14.77 -3.75 24.12
CA PRO A 18 -15.92 -4.57 23.74
C PRO A 18 -16.76 -3.89 22.64
N GLY A 19 -16.96 -4.59 21.52
CA GLY A 19 -17.70 -4.09 20.37
C GLY A 19 -16.87 -3.37 19.30
N GLN A 20 -15.59 -3.08 19.56
CA GLN A 20 -14.68 -2.56 18.53
C GLN A 20 -14.10 -3.69 17.68
N LYS A 21 -13.74 -3.34 16.45
CA LYS A 21 -13.01 -4.20 15.51
C LYS A 21 -11.82 -3.44 14.92
N LEU A 22 -10.81 -4.16 14.45
CA LEU A 22 -9.75 -3.55 13.66
C LEU A 22 -10.30 -3.02 12.34
N PHE A 23 -10.85 -3.91 11.52
CA PHE A 23 -11.44 -3.59 10.22
C PHE A 23 -12.91 -3.99 10.20
N GLU A 24 -13.68 -3.36 9.31
CA GLU A 24 -15.01 -3.85 8.98
C GLU A 24 -14.93 -5.01 7.98
N LEU A 25 -14.19 -4.80 6.88
CA LEU A 25 -13.95 -5.77 5.82
C LEU A 25 -12.46 -5.97 5.63
N MET A 26 -12.00 -7.19 5.87
CA MET A 26 -10.64 -7.61 5.63
C MET A 26 -10.62 -9.11 5.31
N SER A 27 -9.97 -9.48 4.21
CA SER A 27 -9.70 -10.88 3.90
C SER A 27 -8.22 -11.20 4.15
N PRO A 28 -7.90 -12.45 4.52
CA PRO A 28 -6.50 -12.88 4.65
C PRO A 28 -5.68 -12.64 3.38
N GLU A 29 -6.26 -12.86 2.21
CA GLU A 29 -5.61 -12.63 0.93
C GLU A 29 -5.23 -11.16 0.71
N ILE A 30 -6.14 -10.21 1.03
CA ILE A 30 -5.87 -8.78 0.91
C ILE A 30 -4.77 -8.36 1.89
N PHE A 31 -4.86 -8.81 3.15
CA PHE A 31 -3.85 -8.50 4.17
C PHE A 31 -2.47 -9.02 3.74
N LEU A 32 -2.40 -10.28 3.28
CA LEU A 32 -1.16 -10.88 2.80
C LEU A 32 -0.62 -10.10 1.62
N LYS A 33 -1.42 -9.90 0.56
CA LYS A 33 -1.01 -9.20 -0.67
C LYS A 33 -0.41 -7.83 -0.36
N ASN A 34 -1.07 -7.05 0.49
CA ASN A 34 -0.61 -5.70 0.84
C ASN A 34 0.62 -5.69 1.75
N SER A 35 0.93 -6.82 2.40
CA SER A 35 2.15 -6.99 3.20
C SER A 35 3.34 -7.49 2.35
N LEU A 36 3.11 -8.06 1.17
CA LEU A 36 4.18 -8.68 0.37
C LEU A 36 5.22 -7.70 -0.15
N ASN A 37 4.86 -6.46 -0.46
CA ASN A 37 5.83 -5.47 -0.95
C ASN A 37 6.89 -5.10 0.11
N SER A 38 6.53 -5.13 1.40
CA SER A 38 7.50 -4.94 2.48
C SER A 38 8.21 -6.25 2.84
N PHE A 39 7.52 -7.39 2.73
CA PHE A 39 8.02 -8.70 3.12
C PHE A 39 9.03 -9.30 2.13
N LEU A 40 8.72 -9.33 0.84
CA LEU A 40 9.53 -10.01 -0.19
C LEU A 40 10.98 -9.53 -0.24
N PRO A 41 11.29 -8.21 -0.16
CA PRO A 41 12.68 -7.74 -0.11
C PRO A 41 13.49 -8.29 1.07
N THR A 42 12.85 -8.80 2.12
CA THR A 42 13.51 -9.35 3.31
C THR A 42 13.83 -10.84 3.18
N VAL A 43 13.26 -11.51 2.18
CA VAL A 43 13.37 -12.96 1.96
C VAL A 43 13.89 -13.33 0.58
N MET A 44 14.12 -12.36 -0.31
CA MET A 44 14.55 -12.57 -1.70
C MET A 44 15.91 -11.94 -1.96
N ASP A 45 16.83 -12.70 -2.56
CA ASP A 45 18.05 -12.20 -3.20
C ASP A 45 18.09 -12.64 -4.66
N TYR A 46 17.66 -11.75 -5.55
CA TYR A 46 17.66 -12.00 -6.99
C TYR A 46 19.07 -12.10 -7.59
N SER A 47 20.08 -11.51 -6.95
CA SER A 47 21.47 -11.55 -7.46
C SER A 47 22.15 -12.87 -7.15
N ALA A 48 21.78 -13.50 -6.04
CA ALA A 48 22.22 -14.84 -5.66
C ALA A 48 21.26 -15.94 -6.16
N ALA A 49 20.10 -15.57 -6.70
CA ALA A 49 19.00 -16.50 -7.01
C ALA A 49 18.55 -17.32 -5.79
N GLU A 50 18.53 -16.69 -4.61
CA GLU A 50 18.18 -17.31 -3.34
C GLU A 50 16.90 -16.71 -2.72
N CYS A 51 16.17 -17.51 -1.95
CA CYS A 51 15.07 -17.05 -1.11
C CYS A 51 14.97 -17.82 0.21
N SER A 52 14.28 -17.23 1.21
CA SER A 52 14.12 -17.80 2.56
C SER A 52 12.69 -17.61 3.10
N PHE A 53 11.79 -18.51 2.75
CA PHE A 53 10.40 -18.53 3.22
C PHE A 53 10.17 -19.48 4.41
N THR A 54 11.13 -20.33 4.76
CA THR A 54 10.99 -21.38 5.80
C THR A 54 11.72 -21.05 7.12
N ASP A 55 11.98 -19.77 7.36
CA ASP A 55 12.65 -19.30 8.58
C ASP A 55 11.69 -18.82 9.68
N GLY A 56 10.39 -19.10 9.53
CA GLY A 56 9.33 -18.73 10.48
C GLY A 56 8.68 -17.38 10.18
N ARG A 57 9.32 -16.50 9.41
CA ARG A 57 8.76 -15.15 9.15
C ARG A 57 7.55 -15.19 8.24
N PHE A 58 7.55 -16.05 7.22
CA PHE A 58 6.42 -16.18 6.30
C PHE A 58 5.24 -16.88 6.97
N GLU A 59 5.51 -17.90 7.78
CA GLU A 59 4.53 -18.63 8.56
C GLU A 59 3.80 -17.68 9.53
N ALA A 60 4.56 -16.83 10.23
CA ALA A 60 3.99 -15.80 11.10
C ALA A 60 3.11 -14.80 10.32
N LEU A 61 3.53 -14.40 9.11
CA LEU A 61 2.73 -13.53 8.25
C LEU A 61 1.43 -14.19 7.79
N LEU A 62 1.46 -15.47 7.43
CA LEU A 62 0.27 -16.25 7.07
C LEU A 62 -0.73 -16.31 8.25
N GLU A 63 -0.24 -16.63 9.45
CA GLU A 63 -1.06 -16.72 10.66
C GLU A 63 -1.71 -15.38 11.00
N GLN A 64 -0.97 -14.28 10.87
CA GLN A 64 -1.51 -12.95 11.07
C GLN A 64 -2.56 -12.58 10.02
N ALA A 65 -2.30 -12.85 8.74
CA ALA A 65 -3.26 -12.64 7.67
C ALA A 65 -4.55 -13.42 7.91
N ALA A 66 -4.47 -14.68 8.34
CA ALA A 66 -5.62 -15.49 8.71
C ALA A 66 -6.41 -14.88 9.88
N SER A 67 -5.71 -14.36 10.89
CA SER A 67 -6.34 -13.71 12.06
C SER A 67 -7.04 -12.40 11.73
N ALA A 68 -6.64 -11.72 10.65
CA ALA A 68 -7.22 -10.46 10.22
C ALA A 68 -8.59 -10.63 9.53
N LYS A 69 -9.04 -11.87 9.26
CA LYS A 69 -10.31 -12.14 8.58
C LYS A 69 -11.50 -11.53 9.33
N THR A 70 -12.30 -10.74 8.61
CA THR A 70 -13.58 -10.23 9.10
C THR A 70 -14.74 -10.75 8.24
N ALA A 71 -15.91 -10.13 8.33
CA ALA A 71 -17.09 -10.51 7.57
C ALA A 71 -16.85 -10.42 6.05
N GLU A 72 -17.51 -11.28 5.27
CA GLU A 72 -17.37 -11.30 3.81
C GLU A 72 -18.16 -10.17 3.12
N GLN A 73 -19.19 -9.62 3.78
CA GLN A 73 -20.02 -8.55 3.26
C GLN A 73 -20.46 -7.60 4.37
N THR A 74 -20.58 -6.31 4.02
CA THR A 74 -21.15 -5.26 4.87
C THR A 74 -21.81 -4.20 3.99
N ASP A 75 -22.60 -3.32 4.59
CA ASP A 75 -23.02 -2.09 3.91
C ASP A 75 -21.83 -1.13 3.77
N VAL A 76 -21.36 -0.97 2.53
CA VAL A 76 -20.23 -0.11 2.17
C VAL A 76 -20.52 1.36 2.51
N ALA A 77 -21.78 1.80 2.42
CA ALA A 77 -22.15 3.19 2.72
C ALA A 77 -21.89 3.54 4.20
N GLY A 78 -21.98 2.56 5.10
CA GLY A 78 -21.74 2.75 6.53
C GLY A 78 -20.27 2.70 6.97
N LEU A 79 -19.31 2.41 6.09
CA LEU A 79 -17.91 2.18 6.48
C LEU A 79 -17.29 3.41 7.17
N VAL A 80 -17.42 4.58 6.54
CA VAL A 80 -16.91 5.83 7.12
C VAL A 80 -17.61 6.14 8.44
N GLY A 81 -18.93 5.94 8.51
CA GLY A 81 -19.69 6.12 9.75
C GLY A 81 -19.17 5.27 10.90
N ARG A 82 -18.89 3.98 10.67
CA ARG A 82 -18.33 3.06 11.67
C ARG A 82 -16.91 3.40 12.10
N PHE A 83 -16.09 3.88 11.17
CA PHE A 83 -14.75 4.37 11.48
C PHE A 83 -14.82 5.61 12.37
N THR A 84 -15.65 6.58 12.01
CA THR A 84 -15.78 7.86 12.74
C THR A 84 -16.48 7.72 14.09
N SER A 85 -17.36 6.73 14.26
CA SER A 85 -17.96 6.40 15.56
C SER A 85 -17.02 5.62 16.48
N GLY A 86 -15.88 5.12 15.96
CA GLY A 86 -14.93 4.29 16.69
C GLY A 86 -15.32 2.82 16.80
N GLU A 87 -16.34 2.35 16.06
CA GLU A 87 -16.68 0.93 15.96
C GLU A 87 -15.55 0.15 15.27
N THR A 88 -14.94 0.75 14.24
CA THR A 88 -13.72 0.22 13.61
C THR A 88 -12.56 1.19 13.82
N VAL A 89 -11.39 0.67 14.19
CA VAL A 89 -10.21 1.51 14.46
C VAL A 89 -9.28 1.69 13.26
N LEU A 90 -9.37 0.83 12.25
CA LEU A 90 -8.62 0.92 10.99
C LEU A 90 -9.58 0.91 9.80
N MET A 91 -9.18 1.59 8.74
CA MET A 91 -9.87 1.62 7.47
C MET A 91 -8.85 1.55 6.34
N ASP A 92 -8.99 0.56 5.46
CA ASP A 92 -8.21 0.52 4.22
C ASP A 92 -8.70 1.62 3.28
N SER A 93 -7.78 2.37 2.67
CA SER A 93 -8.11 3.56 1.88
C SER A 93 -7.01 3.88 0.88
N VAL A 94 -7.45 4.37 -0.29
CA VAL A 94 -6.56 4.86 -1.35
C VAL A 94 -6.75 6.36 -1.49
N LEU A 95 -5.66 7.10 -1.28
CA LEU A 95 -5.59 8.51 -1.61
C LEU A 95 -5.19 8.62 -3.08
N ARG A 96 -6.04 9.26 -3.88
CA ARG A 96 -5.84 9.47 -5.32
C ARG A 96 -5.21 10.82 -5.58
N GLY A 97 -5.58 11.86 -4.85
CA GLY A 97 -5.05 13.20 -5.04
C GLY A 97 -4.90 14.02 -3.75
N VAL A 98 -4.43 15.25 -3.92
CA VAL A 98 -4.05 16.16 -2.81
C VAL A 98 -5.19 16.51 -1.86
N TYR A 99 -6.43 16.35 -2.30
CA TYR A 99 -7.62 16.71 -1.53
C TYR A 99 -8.10 15.59 -0.60
N ASP A 100 -7.77 14.33 -0.90
CA ASP A 100 -8.46 13.18 -0.32
C ASP A 100 -8.23 13.05 1.19
N LEU A 101 -7.00 13.33 1.66
CA LEU A 101 -6.70 13.28 3.10
C LEU A 101 -7.49 14.34 3.87
N ALA A 102 -7.54 15.57 3.35
CA ALA A 102 -8.26 16.66 3.99
C ALA A 102 -9.77 16.41 3.98
N ALA A 103 -10.31 15.95 2.86
CA ALA A 103 -11.71 15.56 2.74
C ALA A 103 -12.09 14.45 3.73
N PHE A 104 -11.19 13.47 3.90
CA PHE A 104 -11.40 12.37 4.82
C PHE A 104 -11.37 12.84 6.28
N GLU A 105 -10.40 13.67 6.68
CA GLU A 105 -10.35 14.25 8.04
C GLU A 105 -11.57 15.14 8.34
N ASN A 106 -12.02 15.93 7.35
CA ASN A 106 -13.23 16.76 7.50
C ASN A 106 -14.46 15.89 7.71
N THR A 107 -14.60 14.81 6.94
CA THR A 107 -15.68 13.82 7.11
C THR A 107 -15.57 13.10 8.45
N ALA A 108 -14.36 12.82 8.91
CA ALA A 108 -14.10 12.19 10.19
C ALA A 108 -14.30 13.11 11.40
N GLY A 109 -14.44 14.43 11.17
CA GLY A 109 -14.53 15.43 12.23
C GLY A 109 -13.25 15.54 13.07
N GLY A 110 -12.11 15.05 12.56
CA GLY A 110 -10.87 14.95 13.32
C GLY A 110 -9.69 14.46 12.49
N SER A 111 -8.49 14.54 13.08
CA SER A 111 -7.28 14.10 12.40
C SER A 111 -7.17 12.57 12.35
N VAL A 112 -6.72 12.03 11.21
CA VAL A 112 -6.65 10.58 10.95
C VAL A 112 -5.23 10.13 10.64
N THR A 113 -4.70 9.10 11.29
CA THR A 113 -3.30 8.68 11.05
C THR A 113 -3.22 7.73 9.86
N ALA A 114 -2.61 8.17 8.75
CA ALA A 114 -2.20 7.28 7.67
C ALA A 114 -0.96 6.48 8.10
N ILE A 115 -1.18 5.31 8.68
CA ILE A 115 -0.14 4.50 9.33
C ILE A 115 0.48 3.44 8.40
N GLY A 116 -0.14 3.20 7.24
CA GLY A 116 0.28 2.17 6.28
C GLY A 116 -0.01 0.74 6.74
N TRP A 117 0.37 -0.26 5.93
CA TRP A 117 0.35 -1.66 6.35
C TRP A 117 1.48 -1.94 7.35
N PRO A 118 1.28 -2.86 8.32
CA PRO A 118 2.35 -3.25 9.22
C PRO A 118 3.51 -3.87 8.44
N THR A 119 4.72 -3.61 8.91
CA THR A 119 5.96 -4.11 8.30
C THR A 119 6.82 -4.80 9.36
N GLN A 120 7.83 -5.57 8.95
CA GLN A 120 8.71 -6.22 9.92
C GLN A 120 9.54 -5.20 10.72
N GLY A 121 10.00 -4.13 10.08
CA GLY A 121 10.89 -3.12 10.66
C GLY A 121 10.20 -1.88 11.21
N GLY A 122 8.87 -1.77 11.04
CA GLY A 122 8.11 -0.58 11.43
C GLY A 122 8.30 0.59 10.48
N GLU A 123 8.92 0.38 9.31
CA GLU A 123 8.97 1.39 8.26
C GLU A 123 7.59 1.62 7.64
N CYS A 124 7.47 2.68 6.84
CA CYS A 124 6.22 3.01 6.16
C CYS A 124 5.77 1.86 5.24
N GLY A 125 4.59 1.30 5.53
CA GLY A 125 3.93 0.30 4.69
C GLY A 125 2.83 0.88 3.81
N SER A 126 2.75 2.20 3.65
CA SER A 126 1.92 2.80 2.60
C SER A 126 2.62 2.68 1.26
N GLU A 127 1.84 2.51 0.19
CA GLU A 127 2.37 2.25 -1.14
C GLU A 127 1.93 3.32 -2.13
N LEU A 128 2.82 3.59 -3.10
CA LEU A 128 2.50 4.43 -4.24
C LEU A 128 2.08 3.55 -5.41
N LEU A 129 0.82 3.67 -5.80
CA LEU A 129 0.33 3.06 -7.03
C LEU A 129 0.53 4.02 -8.20
N ALA A 130 1.61 3.82 -8.95
CA ALA A 130 1.77 4.47 -10.24
C ALA A 130 0.75 3.91 -11.23
N SER A 131 0.10 4.78 -11.98
CA SER A 131 -0.80 4.40 -13.06
C SER A 131 -0.44 5.18 -14.32
N SER A 132 -0.78 4.63 -15.48
CA SER A 132 -0.47 5.21 -16.79
C SER A 132 1.03 5.20 -17.14
N ASP A 133 1.63 4.00 -17.19
CA ASP A 133 3.00 3.83 -17.64
C ASP A 133 3.18 4.40 -19.05
N ILE A 134 4.23 5.19 -19.23
CA ILE A 134 4.59 5.79 -20.52
C ILE A 134 5.90 5.19 -20.98
N ALA A 135 5.91 4.62 -22.19
CA ALA A 135 7.09 4.02 -22.80
C ALA A 135 7.46 4.75 -24.09
N ILE A 136 8.76 4.80 -24.39
CA ILE A 136 9.29 5.28 -25.67
C ILE A 136 9.58 4.05 -26.53
N CYS A 137 9.11 4.05 -27.78
CA CYS A 137 9.47 3.01 -28.73
C CYS A 137 10.99 3.03 -28.98
N ALA A 138 11.64 1.86 -29.02
CA ALA A 138 13.08 1.75 -29.22
C ALA A 138 13.56 2.22 -30.61
N THR A 139 12.64 2.49 -31.53
CA THR A 139 12.91 2.94 -32.90
C THR A 139 12.19 4.26 -33.21
N GLY A 140 12.76 5.06 -34.11
CA GLY A 140 12.22 6.36 -34.50
C GLY A 140 12.99 7.50 -33.85
N ASP A 141 12.33 8.65 -33.67
CA ASP A 141 12.91 9.81 -33.00
C ASP A 141 12.83 9.68 -31.47
N THR A 142 13.74 8.90 -30.90
CA THR A 142 13.80 8.67 -29.45
C THR A 142 14.20 9.91 -28.66
N GLU A 143 14.98 10.81 -29.24
CA GLU A 143 15.39 12.07 -28.59
C GLU A 143 14.21 13.03 -28.47
N GLY A 144 13.44 13.21 -29.55
CA GLY A 144 12.21 14.00 -29.56
C GLY A 144 11.16 13.44 -28.59
N ALA A 145 10.98 12.11 -28.57
CA ALA A 145 10.10 11.46 -27.60
C ALA A 145 10.55 11.71 -26.15
N TRP A 146 11.86 11.62 -25.87
CA TRP A 146 12.39 11.95 -24.54
C TRP A 146 12.18 13.40 -24.15
N ALA A 147 12.40 14.33 -25.08
CA ALA A 147 12.15 15.75 -24.85
C ALA A 147 10.67 16.02 -24.54
N PHE A 148 9.76 15.38 -25.29
CA PHE A 148 8.32 15.47 -25.06
C PHE A 148 7.92 14.93 -23.68
N LEU A 149 8.40 13.75 -23.28
CA LEU A 149 8.10 13.21 -21.95
C LEU A 149 8.64 14.10 -20.82
N LYS A 150 9.87 14.62 -20.96
CA LYS A 150 10.42 15.57 -19.99
C LYS A 150 9.54 16.82 -19.87
N PHE A 151 9.07 17.37 -20.98
CA PHE A 151 8.12 18.47 -20.98
C PHE A 151 6.83 18.10 -20.25
N CYS A 152 6.18 16.98 -20.61
CA CYS A 152 4.96 16.52 -19.95
C CYS A 152 5.10 16.30 -18.43
N LEU A 153 6.27 15.81 -17.98
CA LEU A 153 6.50 15.48 -16.58
C LEU A 153 7.00 16.66 -15.74
N SER A 154 7.65 17.65 -16.35
CA SER A 154 8.22 18.80 -15.63
C SER A 154 7.36 20.06 -15.68
N ASP A 155 6.53 20.22 -16.72
CA ASP A 155 5.66 21.38 -16.85
C ASP A 155 4.52 21.32 -15.83
N ALA A 156 4.55 22.24 -14.86
CA ALA A 156 3.63 22.22 -13.75
C ALA A 156 2.18 22.53 -14.17
N GLN A 157 1.99 23.39 -15.16
CA GLN A 157 0.68 23.79 -15.65
C GLN A 157 0.01 22.66 -16.43
N LEU A 158 0.78 21.93 -17.24
CA LEU A 158 0.31 20.75 -17.93
C LEU A 158 -0.03 19.62 -16.93
N GLN A 159 0.83 19.39 -15.93
CA GLN A 159 0.54 18.42 -14.86
C GLN A 159 -0.73 18.80 -14.07
N GLU A 160 -0.96 20.09 -13.78
CA GLU A 160 -2.19 20.59 -13.18
C GLU A 160 -3.44 20.17 -13.98
N GLN A 161 -3.37 20.27 -15.30
CA GLN A 161 -4.49 19.97 -16.20
C GLN A 161 -4.70 18.47 -16.36
N LEU A 162 -3.62 17.68 -16.34
CA LEU A 162 -3.68 16.22 -16.50
C LEU A 162 -4.02 15.48 -15.21
N ALA A 163 -3.64 16.01 -14.05
CA ALA A 163 -3.80 15.39 -12.73
C ALA A 163 -4.84 16.11 -11.86
N THR A 164 -6.05 16.31 -12.39
CA THR A 164 -7.12 16.99 -11.64
C THR A 164 -7.72 16.13 -10.52
N THR A 165 -7.62 14.81 -10.64
CA THR A 165 -8.12 13.83 -9.65
C THR A 165 -7.03 12.84 -9.21
N SER A 166 -5.77 13.12 -9.55
CA SER A 166 -4.62 12.31 -9.20
C SER A 166 -3.50 13.15 -8.57
N PHE A 167 -2.53 12.51 -7.93
CA PHE A 167 -1.30 13.20 -7.54
C PHE A 167 -0.50 13.59 -8.79
N PRO A 168 -0.05 14.85 -8.91
CA PRO A 168 0.88 15.23 -9.96
C PRO A 168 2.26 14.61 -9.68
N ILE A 169 2.99 14.27 -10.75
CA ILE A 169 4.32 13.66 -10.62
C ILE A 169 5.38 14.72 -10.27
N SER A 170 5.18 15.96 -10.72
CA SER A 170 6.09 17.07 -10.43
C SER A 170 5.85 17.63 -9.02
N ARG A 171 6.93 17.78 -8.24
CA ARG A 171 6.89 18.44 -6.93
C ARG A 171 6.40 19.89 -7.03
N ALA A 172 6.74 20.61 -8.11
CA ALA A 172 6.26 21.98 -8.31
C ALA A 172 4.74 22.03 -8.51
N ALA A 173 4.18 21.11 -9.31
CA ALA A 173 2.74 20.99 -9.51
C ALA A 173 2.01 20.55 -8.23
N LEU A 174 2.61 19.64 -7.45
CA LEU A 174 2.10 19.22 -6.15
C LEU A 174 1.97 20.42 -5.21
N GLU A 175 3.03 21.21 -5.05
CA GLU A 175 3.01 22.38 -4.15
C GLU A 175 2.03 23.46 -4.62
N ALA A 176 1.93 23.70 -5.93
CA ALA A 176 0.93 24.63 -6.47
C ALA A 176 -0.50 24.16 -6.14
N ARG A 177 -0.78 22.87 -6.27
CA ARG A 177 -2.10 22.28 -5.95
C ARG A 177 -2.40 22.29 -4.45
N LEU A 178 -1.41 22.04 -3.60
CA LEU A 178 -1.58 22.20 -2.15
C LEU A 178 -1.93 23.65 -1.82
N ALA A 179 -1.20 24.62 -2.36
CA ALA A 179 -1.47 26.04 -2.14
C ALA A 179 -2.88 26.46 -2.60
N GLU A 180 -3.34 25.96 -3.75
CA GLU A 180 -4.71 26.16 -4.24
C GLU A 180 -5.75 25.60 -3.27
N CYS A 181 -5.57 24.35 -2.81
CA CYS A 181 -6.47 23.72 -1.84
C CYS A 181 -6.52 24.48 -0.51
N GLN A 182 -5.42 25.09 -0.07
CA GLN A 182 -5.38 25.92 1.14
C GLN A 182 -6.05 27.29 0.96
N ALA A 183 -6.14 27.80 -0.27
CA ALA A 183 -6.71 29.10 -0.59
C ALA A 183 -8.21 29.07 -0.90
N ARG A 184 -8.85 27.89 -0.89
CA ARG A 184 -10.29 27.75 -1.15
C ARG A 184 -11.11 28.49 -0.10
N GLN A 185 -12.29 28.99 -0.49
CA GLN A 185 -13.20 29.69 0.43
C GLN A 185 -13.99 28.70 1.31
N GLU A 186 -14.31 27.54 0.75
CA GLU A 186 -15.03 26.44 1.41
C GLU A 186 -14.15 25.19 1.39
N ASP A 187 -14.23 24.37 2.45
CA ASP A 187 -13.44 23.14 2.62
C ASP A 187 -11.93 23.31 2.37
N ALA A 188 -11.40 24.47 2.78
CA ALA A 188 -9.99 24.77 2.66
C ALA A 188 -9.14 23.75 3.42
N MET A 189 -8.12 23.22 2.76
CA MET A 189 -7.14 22.36 3.42
C MET A 189 -6.36 23.19 4.44
N SER A 190 -6.26 22.71 5.68
CA SER A 190 -5.44 23.36 6.70
C SER A 190 -3.94 23.20 6.42
N ALA A 191 -3.11 24.07 7.00
CA ALA A 191 -1.66 23.92 6.92
C ALA A 191 -1.16 22.60 7.54
N ALA A 192 -1.84 22.12 8.60
CA ALA A 192 -1.51 20.84 9.22
C ALA A 192 -1.82 19.65 8.30
N GLN A 193 -2.94 19.68 7.58
CA GLN A 193 -3.29 18.67 6.57
C GLN A 193 -2.30 18.65 5.41
N ALA A 194 -1.92 19.83 4.91
CA ALA A 194 -0.93 19.97 3.84
C ALA A 194 0.41 19.35 4.25
N GLU A 195 0.88 19.68 5.46
CA GLU A 195 2.16 19.17 5.97
C GLU A 195 2.13 17.66 6.22
N LYS A 196 1.02 17.15 6.73
CA LYS A 196 0.82 15.71 6.93
C LYS A 196 0.85 14.95 5.61
N LEU A 197 0.21 15.49 4.57
CA LEU A 197 0.27 14.90 3.24
C LEU A 197 1.69 14.91 2.67
N ARG A 198 2.44 16.02 2.81
CA ARG A 198 3.85 16.06 2.40
C ARG A 198 4.69 15.02 3.13
N ALA A 199 4.59 14.95 4.45
CA ALA A 199 5.33 13.99 5.26
C ALA A 199 5.00 12.54 4.88
N MET A 200 3.74 12.25 4.55
CA MET A 200 3.33 10.94 4.05
C MET A 200 3.99 10.65 2.70
N LEU A 201 3.90 11.58 1.73
CA LEU A 201 4.49 11.41 0.40
C LEU A 201 6.02 11.26 0.44
N ASP A 202 6.71 12.02 1.29
CA ASP A 202 8.17 11.92 1.46
C ASP A 202 8.60 10.61 2.18
N ALA A 203 7.70 9.99 2.95
CA ALA A 203 7.95 8.69 3.58
C ALA A 203 7.65 7.49 2.66
N LEU A 204 6.90 7.70 1.56
CA LEU A 204 6.61 6.63 0.60
C LEU A 204 7.90 6.18 -0.07
N VAL A 205 8.22 4.89 0.08
CA VAL A 205 9.23 4.24 -0.74
C VAL A 205 8.50 3.65 -1.93
N TYR A 206 8.90 4.03 -3.14
CA TYR A 206 8.53 3.27 -4.34
C TYR A 206 9.23 1.91 -4.25
N LYS A 207 8.57 0.95 -3.59
CA LYS A 207 8.98 -0.44 -3.59
C LYS A 207 8.45 -1.00 -4.91
N SER A 208 9.35 -1.29 -5.84
CA SER A 208 8.97 -1.78 -7.17
C SER A 208 7.95 -2.89 -7.01
N ALA A 209 6.94 -2.93 -7.89
CA ALA A 209 5.92 -3.96 -7.90
C ALA A 209 6.56 -5.30 -7.55
N ALA A 210 6.14 -5.90 -6.43
CA ALA A 210 6.48 -7.28 -6.13
C ALA A 210 6.33 -8.06 -7.43
N ASP A 211 7.36 -8.85 -7.79
CA ASP A 211 7.36 -9.61 -9.03
C ASP A 211 6.01 -10.34 -9.11
N TYR A 212 5.18 -9.98 -10.10
CA TYR A 212 3.82 -10.49 -10.20
C TYR A 212 3.80 -12.02 -10.25
N SER A 213 4.89 -12.63 -10.73
CA SER A 213 5.09 -14.08 -10.73
C SER A 213 5.29 -14.61 -9.31
N VAL A 214 6.20 -14.00 -8.54
CA VAL A 214 6.47 -14.37 -7.14
C VAL A 214 5.23 -14.15 -6.28
N THR A 215 4.59 -12.99 -6.41
CA THR A 215 3.34 -12.64 -5.73
C THR A 215 2.24 -13.65 -6.06
N GLY A 216 2.10 -14.01 -7.34
CA GLY A 216 1.14 -15.02 -7.78
C GLY A 216 1.37 -16.39 -7.12
N ILE A 217 2.62 -16.86 -7.08
CA ILE A 217 2.99 -18.11 -6.40
C ILE A 217 2.61 -18.06 -4.92
N VAL A 218 2.96 -16.98 -4.22
CA VAL A 218 2.68 -16.82 -2.79
C VAL A 218 1.17 -16.84 -2.52
N LEU A 219 0.39 -16.07 -3.28
CA LEU A 219 -1.06 -15.98 -3.09
C LEU A 219 -1.77 -17.29 -3.43
N GLU A 220 -1.30 -18.01 -4.45
CA GLU A 220 -1.86 -19.32 -4.84
C GLU A 220 -1.71 -20.34 -3.71
N GLU A 221 -0.51 -20.49 -3.14
CA GLU A 221 -0.28 -21.46 -2.06
C GLU A 221 -0.94 -21.02 -0.75
N ALA A 222 -0.93 -19.71 -0.45
CA ALA A 222 -1.62 -19.17 0.72
C ALA A 222 -3.13 -19.40 0.67
N GLY A 223 -3.74 -19.48 -0.52
CA GLY A 223 -5.15 -19.82 -0.68
C GLY A 223 -5.52 -21.16 -0.03
N ALA A 224 -4.68 -22.18 -0.19
CA ALA A 224 -4.90 -23.50 0.42
C ALA A 224 -4.77 -23.45 1.96
N TYR A 225 -3.81 -22.66 2.48
CA TYR A 225 -3.69 -22.40 3.91
C TYR A 225 -4.94 -21.71 4.47
N PHE A 226 -5.43 -20.65 3.81
CA PHE A 226 -6.62 -19.93 4.26
C PHE A 226 -7.93 -20.75 4.14
N ALA A 227 -7.95 -21.75 3.27
CA ALA A 227 -9.01 -22.74 3.19
C ALA A 227 -8.92 -23.84 4.28
N GLY A 228 -7.83 -23.87 5.06
CA GLY A 228 -7.59 -24.88 6.09
C GLY A 228 -7.12 -26.22 5.55
N GLU A 229 -6.65 -26.27 4.30
CA GLU A 229 -6.22 -27.50 3.63
C GLU A 229 -4.79 -27.90 4.01
N ARG A 230 -3.97 -26.94 4.47
CA ARG A 230 -2.55 -27.13 4.83
C ARG A 230 -2.17 -26.26 6.02
N SER A 231 -1.06 -26.60 6.67
CA SER A 231 -0.43 -25.78 7.71
C SER A 231 0.37 -24.60 7.13
N SER A 232 0.69 -23.62 7.97
CA SER A 232 1.57 -22.50 7.61
C SER A 232 2.96 -22.99 7.18
N ALA A 233 3.50 -23.99 7.89
CA ALA A 233 4.78 -24.62 7.57
C ALA A 233 4.79 -25.33 6.20
N GLU A 234 3.80 -26.18 5.91
CA GLU A 234 3.71 -26.85 4.60
C GLU A 234 3.55 -25.83 3.46
N THR A 235 2.83 -24.73 3.72
CA THR A 235 2.67 -23.65 2.74
C THR A 235 3.99 -22.92 2.49
N ALA A 236 4.76 -22.65 3.54
CA ALA A 236 6.08 -22.04 3.42
C ALA A 236 7.07 -22.91 2.64
N GLU A 237 7.07 -24.23 2.88
CA GLU A 237 7.90 -25.19 2.12
C GLU A 237 7.55 -25.17 0.62
N LEU A 238 6.26 -25.20 0.27
CA LEU A 238 5.83 -25.16 -1.14
C LEU A 238 6.20 -23.83 -1.83
N VAL A 239 6.01 -22.72 -1.13
CA VAL A 239 6.38 -21.39 -1.63
C VAL A 239 7.90 -21.30 -1.84
N GLN A 240 8.70 -21.78 -0.87
CA GLN A 240 10.15 -21.86 -0.98
C GLN A 240 10.57 -22.66 -2.21
N ASP A 241 10.03 -23.86 -2.41
CA ASP A 241 10.39 -24.75 -3.52
C ASP A 241 10.05 -24.12 -4.88
N ARG A 242 8.84 -23.56 -5.02
CA ARG A 242 8.37 -22.96 -6.27
C ARG A 242 9.16 -21.69 -6.62
N ILE A 243 9.45 -20.84 -5.63
CA ILE A 243 10.22 -19.61 -5.88
C ILE A 243 11.69 -19.94 -6.12
N SER A 244 12.28 -20.90 -5.41
CA SER A 244 13.66 -21.35 -5.68
C SER A 244 13.80 -21.85 -7.11
N THR A 245 12.83 -22.63 -7.58
CA THR A 245 12.77 -23.08 -8.98
C THR A 245 12.68 -21.89 -9.94
N TYR A 246 11.74 -20.97 -9.71
CA TYR A 246 11.59 -19.74 -10.51
C TYR A 246 12.89 -18.92 -10.58
N LEU A 247 13.58 -18.73 -9.45
CA LEU A 247 14.83 -17.99 -9.38
C LEU A 247 15.92 -18.68 -10.19
N SER A 248 16.06 -20.00 -10.07
CA SER A 248 17.04 -20.76 -10.84
C SER A 248 16.81 -20.68 -12.36
N GLU A 249 15.56 -20.62 -12.81
CA GLU A 249 15.22 -20.54 -14.23
C GLU A 249 15.45 -19.14 -14.84
N ARG A 250 15.31 -18.09 -14.02
CA ARG A 250 15.32 -16.69 -14.49
C ARG A 250 16.62 -15.94 -14.20
N TYR A 251 17.32 -16.31 -13.14
CA TYR A 251 18.47 -15.60 -12.60
C TYR A 251 19.68 -16.50 -12.34
N GLY A 252 19.54 -17.83 -12.50
CA GLY A 252 20.63 -18.82 -12.34
C GLY A 252 21.52 -19.00 -13.57
#